data_AF-A0A1L5KIY4-F1
#
_entry.id   AF-A0A1L5KIY4-F1
#
_cell.length_a   1.000
_cell.length_b   1.000
_cell.length_c   1.000
_cell.angle_alpha   90.00
_cell.angle_beta   90.00
_cell.angle_gamma   90.00
#
_symmetry.space_group_name_H-M   'P 1'
#
loop_
_entity.id
_entity.type
_entity.pdbx_description
1 polymer ?
#
loop_
_entity_poly.entity_id
_entity_poly.type
_entity_poly.pdbx_seq_one_letter_code
_entity_poly.pdbx_strand_id
1 'polypeptide(L)'
;MARQKKPVHRVEMTEGKRNIIRQLLEEYDIETAEDIQDALKDLLGGTIKEMMEAEMDEHLGYEKSERSDNDDYRNGYKRKQVNSRYGSMAIEVPQDRKSTFEPQIVKKRQKDISDIDQKIISMYAKGMTTRQISETIEDIYGFETSESFISDVTDKILPQIEDWQNRPLDEVYPILYIDAIHYSVRDNGVIRKLAAYVILGINSEGRKEVLTITIGDNESAKYWLSVLNELKNRGVKDILIICADGLTGIKEAISAAFPKTEYQRCMVHQVRNTLKYVPDKDRKAFAADLKTIYQAADEQKALAALERVTEKWTPKYP
;
A
#
# COMPACT_ATOMS: atom_id res chain seq x y z
N MET A 1 -4.44 10.90 -7.46
CA MET A 1 -3.45 11.04 -8.57
C MET A 1 -4.07 10.50 -9.84
N ALA A 2 -4.12 11.30 -10.91
CA ALA A 2 -4.63 10.85 -12.20
C ALA A 2 -3.70 9.76 -12.75
N ARG A 3 -4.26 8.61 -13.18
CA ARG A 3 -3.51 7.57 -13.89
C ARG A 3 -2.96 8.19 -15.18
N GLN A 4 -1.69 8.60 -15.18
CA GLN A 4 -0.99 8.85 -16.43
C GLN A 4 -1.02 7.54 -17.22
N LYS A 5 -1.68 7.54 -18.38
CA LYS A 5 -1.63 6.40 -19.30
C LYS A 5 -0.15 6.17 -19.61
N LYS A 6 0.34 4.94 -19.43
CA LYS A 6 1.69 4.58 -19.87
C LYS A 6 1.81 4.99 -21.34
N PRO A 7 2.90 5.67 -21.74
CA PRO A 7 3.11 6.00 -23.13
C PRO A 7 3.05 4.70 -23.95
N VAL A 8 2.24 4.68 -25.00
CA VAL A 8 2.17 3.54 -25.91
C VAL A 8 3.53 3.47 -26.60
N HIS A 9 4.30 2.42 -26.33
CA HIS A 9 5.57 2.21 -27.02
C HIS A 9 5.27 1.97 -28.50
N ARG A 10 5.68 2.90 -29.35
CA ARG A 10 5.66 2.71 -30.80
C ARG A 10 6.95 2.01 -31.19
N VAL A 11 6.82 0.86 -31.84
CA VAL A 11 7.97 0.09 -32.28
C VAL A 11 8.66 0.84 -33.41
N GLU A 12 9.80 1.46 -33.11
CA GLU A 12 10.69 2.04 -34.12
C GLU A 12 11.68 0.97 -34.60
N MET A 13 11.48 0.50 -35.83
CA MET A 13 12.29 -0.52 -36.47
C MET A 13 13.49 0.10 -37.19
N THR A 14 14.63 0.16 -36.51
CA THR A 14 15.93 0.43 -37.14
C THR A 14 16.44 -0.81 -37.87
N GLU A 15 17.37 -0.62 -38.81
CA GLU A 15 17.99 -1.73 -39.55
C GLU A 15 18.70 -2.72 -38.61
N GLY A 16 19.44 -2.22 -37.61
CA GLY A 16 20.05 -3.06 -36.57
C GLY A 16 19.02 -3.90 -35.80
N LYS A 17 17.88 -3.32 -35.41
CA LYS A 17 16.80 -4.09 -34.76
C LYS A 17 16.21 -5.16 -35.69
N ARG A 18 16.05 -4.87 -36.98
CA ARG A 18 15.58 -5.88 -37.96
C ARG A 18 16.54 -7.05 -38.08
N ASN A 19 17.85 -6.78 -38.09
CA ASN A 19 18.86 -7.83 -38.18
C ASN A 19 18.85 -8.71 -36.92
N ILE A 20 18.78 -8.11 -35.73
CA ILE A 20 18.65 -8.86 -34.47
C ILE A 20 17.39 -9.72 -34.46
N ILE A 21 16.24 -9.18 -34.86
CA ILE A 21 14.99 -9.95 -34.92
C ILE A 21 15.10 -11.13 -35.89
N ARG A 22 15.69 -10.94 -37.07
CA ARG A 22 15.90 -12.04 -38.02
C ARG A 22 16.78 -13.14 -37.44
N GLN A 23 17.90 -12.77 -36.83
CA GLN A 23 18.78 -13.73 -36.16
C GLN A 23 18.04 -14.48 -35.05
N LEU A 24 17.19 -13.81 -34.28
CA LEU A 24 16.39 -14.49 -33.25
C LEU A 24 15.35 -15.44 -33.85
N LEU A 25 14.67 -15.05 -34.93
CA LEU A 25 13.71 -15.92 -35.60
C LEU A 25 14.38 -17.16 -36.21
N GLU A 26 15.58 -17.00 -36.76
CA GLU A 26 16.37 -18.09 -37.37
C GLU A 26 16.97 -19.02 -36.31
N GLU A 27 17.53 -18.48 -35.21
CA GLU A 27 18.21 -19.27 -34.18
C GLU A 27 17.22 -20.06 -33.29
N TYR A 28 16.06 -19.48 -32.98
CA TYR A 28 15.07 -20.07 -32.07
C TYR A 28 13.89 -20.77 -32.78
N ASP A 29 13.92 -20.85 -34.12
CA ASP A 29 12.88 -21.50 -34.95
C ASP A 29 11.44 -21.10 -34.53
N ILE A 30 11.21 -19.79 -34.45
CA ILE A 30 9.99 -19.23 -33.86
C ILE A 30 8.81 -19.36 -34.83
N GLU A 31 7.84 -20.21 -34.50
CA GLU A 31 6.62 -20.40 -35.30
C GLU A 31 5.38 -19.77 -34.67
N THR A 32 5.34 -19.68 -33.34
CA THR A 32 4.20 -19.25 -32.55
C THR A 32 4.54 -18.12 -31.57
N ALA A 33 3.50 -17.50 -30.99
CA ALA A 33 3.69 -16.52 -29.94
C ALA A 33 4.25 -17.10 -28.63
N GLU A 34 4.09 -18.41 -28.42
CA GLU A 34 4.64 -19.13 -27.26
C GLU A 34 6.16 -19.31 -27.43
N ASP A 35 6.61 -19.67 -28.64
CA ASP A 35 8.04 -19.79 -28.96
C ASP A 35 8.79 -18.47 -28.76
N ILE A 36 8.13 -17.32 -29.03
CA ILE A 36 8.68 -16.00 -28.70
C ILE A 36 8.93 -15.87 -27.19
N GLN A 37 8.02 -16.36 -26.34
CA GLN A 37 8.18 -16.24 -24.89
C GLN A 37 9.34 -17.10 -24.39
N ASP A 38 9.49 -18.31 -24.91
CA ASP A 38 10.60 -19.19 -24.55
C ASP A 38 11.94 -18.67 -25.05
N ALA A 39 11.99 -18.16 -26.29
CA ALA A 39 13.17 -17.46 -26.81
C ALA A 39 13.56 -16.25 -25.95
N LEU A 40 12.58 -15.48 -25.44
CA LEU A 40 12.83 -14.37 -24.53
C LEU A 40 13.33 -14.82 -23.15
N LYS A 41 12.88 -15.97 -22.63
CA LYS A 41 13.39 -16.54 -21.37
C LYS A 41 14.85 -16.94 -21.53
N ASP A 42 15.18 -17.66 -22.61
CA ASP A 42 16.53 -18.13 -22.89
C ASP A 42 17.48 -16.96 -23.17
N LEU A 43 17.04 -15.98 -23.97
CA LEU A 43 17.83 -14.77 -24.24
C LEU A 43 18.10 -13.97 -22.96
N LEU A 44 17.10 -13.84 -22.08
CA LEU A 44 17.30 -13.16 -20.80
C LEU A 44 18.29 -13.93 -19.91
N GLY A 45 18.13 -15.25 -19.78
CA GLY A 45 19.02 -16.10 -19.00
C GLY A 45 20.46 -16.09 -19.53
N GLY A 46 20.63 -16.18 -20.85
CA GLY A 46 21.91 -16.10 -21.54
C GLY A 46 22.57 -14.73 -21.36
N THR A 47 21.82 -13.64 -21.53
CA THR A 47 22.34 -12.28 -21.30
C THR A 47 22.82 -12.10 -19.85
N ILE A 48 22.04 -12.58 -18.87
CA ILE A 48 22.43 -12.53 -17.45
C ILE A 48 23.72 -13.33 -17.22
N LYS A 49 23.85 -14.52 -17.82
CA LYS A 49 25.05 -15.35 -17.73
C LYS A 49 26.28 -14.61 -18.27
N GLU A 50 26.20 -14.07 -19.49
CA GLU A 50 27.32 -13.34 -20.12
C GLU A 50 27.73 -12.11 -19.30
N MET A 51 26.75 -11.37 -18.74
CA MET A 51 27.07 -10.25 -17.85
C MET A 51 27.79 -10.70 -16.57
N MET A 52 27.38 -11.81 -15.96
CA MET A 52 28.07 -12.35 -14.78
C MET A 52 29.45 -12.94 -15.11
N GLU A 53 29.66 -13.44 -16.33
CA GLU A 53 30.97 -13.86 -16.81
C GLU A 53 31.93 -12.67 -16.89
N ALA A 54 31.45 -11.55 -17.43
CA ALA A 54 32.20 -10.29 -17.46
C ALA A 54 32.49 -9.76 -16.04
N GLU A 55 31.51 -9.82 -15.12
CA GLU A 55 31.76 -9.49 -13.69
C GLU A 55 32.84 -10.39 -13.08
N MET A 56 32.88 -11.67 -13.44
CA MET A 56 33.89 -12.62 -12.94
C MET A 56 35.27 -12.34 -13.55
N ASP A 57 35.35 -11.99 -14.83
CA ASP A 57 36.60 -11.57 -15.48
C ASP A 57 37.16 -10.32 -14.80
N GLU A 58 36.31 -9.34 -14.48
CA GLU A 58 36.69 -8.15 -13.73
C GLU A 58 37.13 -8.46 -12.30
N HIS A 59 36.38 -9.32 -11.58
CA HIS A 59 36.69 -9.73 -10.20
C HIS A 59 38.04 -10.44 -10.09
N LEU A 60 38.34 -11.34 -11.02
CA LEU A 60 39.60 -12.10 -11.05
C LEU A 60 40.73 -11.35 -11.76
N GLY A 61 40.41 -10.36 -12.60
CA GLY A 61 41.37 -9.60 -13.40
C GLY A 61 41.98 -10.40 -14.56
N TYR A 62 41.35 -11.48 -15.01
CA TYR A 62 41.80 -12.28 -16.16
C TYR A 62 40.64 -13.08 -16.77
N GLU A 63 40.74 -13.38 -18.08
CA GLU A 63 39.70 -14.09 -18.82
C GLU A 63 39.72 -15.62 -18.58
N LYS A 64 38.62 -16.29 -18.94
CA LYS A 64 38.54 -17.75 -18.85
C LYS A 64 39.68 -18.43 -19.61
N SER A 65 40.45 -19.24 -18.89
CA SER A 65 41.62 -19.99 -19.41
C SER A 65 42.83 -19.12 -19.79
N GLU A 66 42.80 -17.83 -19.49
CA GLU A 66 43.98 -16.96 -19.55
C GLU A 66 44.94 -17.31 -18.40
N ARG A 67 46.26 -17.24 -18.67
CA ARG A 67 47.27 -17.43 -17.62
C ARG A 67 47.34 -16.17 -16.77
N SER A 68 47.24 -16.34 -15.47
CA SER A 68 47.35 -15.25 -14.50
C SER A 68 48.17 -15.71 -13.29
N ASP A 69 48.84 -14.74 -12.65
CA ASP A 69 49.52 -14.94 -11.37
C ASP A 69 48.55 -14.76 -10.17
N ASN A 70 47.24 -14.60 -10.43
CA ASN A 70 46.22 -14.54 -9.39
C ASN A 70 46.18 -15.86 -8.58
N ASP A 71 46.01 -15.72 -7.27
CA ASP A 71 45.98 -16.83 -6.32
C ASP A 71 44.57 -17.42 -6.13
N ASP A 72 43.54 -16.86 -6.77
CA ASP A 72 42.19 -17.39 -6.90
C ASP A 72 41.90 -17.85 -8.34
N TYR A 73 40.98 -18.81 -8.48
CA TYR A 73 40.70 -19.50 -9.73
C TYR A 73 39.21 -19.66 -9.96
N ARG A 74 38.78 -19.57 -11.23
CA ARG A 74 37.44 -20.01 -11.65
C ARG A 74 37.24 -21.49 -11.27
N ASN A 75 36.11 -21.79 -10.62
CA ASN A 75 35.78 -23.10 -10.03
C ASN A 75 34.41 -23.60 -10.51
N GLY A 76 34.13 -23.43 -11.80
CA GLY A 76 32.90 -23.89 -12.44
C GLY A 76 31.70 -22.97 -12.17
N TYR A 77 30.50 -23.56 -12.24
CA TYR A 77 29.24 -22.84 -12.18
C TYR A 77 28.28 -23.46 -11.17
N LYS A 78 27.47 -22.61 -10.55
CA LYS A 78 26.34 -23.02 -9.73
C LYS A 78 25.03 -22.74 -10.44
N ARG A 79 24.20 -23.76 -10.60
CA ARG A 79 22.84 -23.60 -11.12
C ARG A 79 21.98 -22.84 -10.11
N LYS A 80 21.27 -21.83 -10.58
CA LYS A 80 20.37 -20.98 -9.79
C LYS A 80 19.07 -20.78 -10.57
N GLN A 81 17.94 -21.06 -9.94
CA GLN A 81 16.63 -20.74 -10.52
C GLN A 81 16.27 -19.29 -10.16
N VAL A 82 15.85 -18.53 -11.17
CA VAL A 82 15.49 -17.11 -11.06
C VAL A 82 14.14 -16.88 -11.71
N ASN A 83 13.29 -16.08 -11.05
CA ASN A 83 11.96 -15.73 -11.48
C ASN A 83 11.99 -14.34 -12.13
N SER A 84 11.44 -14.23 -13.34
CA SER A 84 11.37 -13.00 -14.10
C SER A 84 9.92 -12.70 -14.51
N ARG A 85 9.70 -11.55 -15.17
CA ARG A 85 8.41 -11.22 -15.79
C ARG A 85 7.96 -12.20 -16.88
N TYR A 86 8.87 -13.00 -17.42
CA TYR A 86 8.60 -14.01 -18.45
C TYR A 86 8.47 -15.41 -17.85
N GLY A 87 8.55 -15.55 -16.54
CA GLY A 87 8.52 -16.83 -15.83
C GLY A 87 9.87 -17.25 -15.25
N SER A 88 9.92 -18.49 -14.80
CA SER A 88 11.11 -19.11 -14.18
C SER A 88 12.13 -19.53 -15.23
N MET A 89 13.40 -19.27 -14.95
CA MET A 89 14.53 -19.76 -15.75
C MET A 89 15.67 -20.24 -14.86
N ALA A 90 16.46 -21.19 -15.36
CA ALA A 90 17.69 -21.61 -14.71
C ALA A 90 18.88 -20.89 -15.33
N ILE A 91 19.68 -20.23 -14.50
CA ILE A 91 20.94 -19.59 -14.90
C ILE A 91 22.13 -20.31 -14.26
N GLU A 92 23.27 -20.25 -14.94
CA GLU A 92 24.56 -20.73 -14.43
C GLU A 92 25.35 -19.54 -13.90
N VAL A 93 25.60 -19.52 -12.59
CA VAL A 93 26.34 -18.45 -11.93
C VAL A 93 27.80 -18.88 -11.80
N PRO A 94 28.78 -18.12 -12.34
CA PRO A 94 30.20 -18.46 -12.23
C PRO A 94 30.65 -18.42 -10.77
N GLN A 95 31.63 -19.25 -10.43
CA GLN A 95 32.19 -19.36 -9.08
C GLN A 95 33.70 -19.22 -9.11
N ASP A 96 34.24 -18.58 -8.08
CA ASP A 96 35.67 -18.56 -7.75
C ASP A 96 35.99 -19.62 -6.68
N ARG A 97 37.26 -20.01 -6.58
CA ARG A 97 37.71 -21.08 -5.68
C ARG A 97 37.65 -20.64 -4.23
N LYS A 98 37.94 -19.38 -3.95
CA LYS A 98 37.89 -18.82 -2.59
C LYS A 98 36.50 -18.31 -2.17
N SER A 99 35.50 -18.37 -3.06
CA SER A 99 34.11 -17.94 -2.78
C SER A 99 33.97 -16.45 -2.39
N THR A 100 34.91 -15.62 -2.83
CA THR A 100 34.97 -14.17 -2.64
C THR A 100 34.15 -13.39 -3.65
N PHE A 101 33.82 -13.98 -4.81
CA PHE A 101 33.03 -13.31 -5.84
C PHE A 101 31.62 -12.95 -5.36
N GLU A 102 31.20 -11.70 -5.53
CA GLU A 102 29.85 -11.20 -5.22
C GLU A 102 29.17 -10.62 -6.47
N PRO A 103 28.32 -11.41 -7.17
CA PRO A 103 27.65 -10.95 -8.38
C PRO A 103 26.76 -9.74 -8.10
N GLN A 104 26.78 -8.75 -8.99
CA GLN A 104 25.97 -7.54 -8.88
C GLN A 104 24.68 -7.63 -9.70
N ILE A 105 24.72 -8.24 -10.90
CA ILE A 105 23.53 -8.41 -11.76
C ILE A 105 22.43 -9.22 -11.05
N VAL A 106 22.79 -10.39 -10.51
CA VAL A 106 21.88 -11.21 -9.69
C VAL A 106 22.55 -11.62 -8.39
N LYS A 107 22.29 -10.84 -7.34
CA LYS A 107 22.96 -10.98 -6.04
C LYS A 107 22.86 -12.39 -5.47
N LYS A 108 23.81 -12.75 -4.59
CA LYS A 108 23.77 -14.01 -3.84
C LYS A 108 22.40 -14.17 -3.16
N ARG A 109 21.77 -15.34 -3.33
CA ARG A 109 20.44 -15.71 -2.81
C ARG A 109 19.24 -14.93 -3.37
N GLN A 110 19.43 -13.88 -4.16
CA GLN A 110 18.33 -13.20 -4.87
C GLN A 110 17.74 -14.12 -5.94
N LYS A 111 16.49 -14.55 -5.78
CA LYS A 111 15.81 -15.42 -6.76
C LYS A 111 14.76 -14.70 -7.60
N ASP A 112 14.45 -13.45 -7.28
CA ASP A 112 13.45 -12.66 -7.99
C ASP A 112 14.10 -11.43 -8.66
N ILE A 113 13.87 -11.29 -9.97
CA ILE A 113 14.28 -10.15 -10.81
C ILE A 113 13.09 -9.53 -11.56
N SER A 114 11.86 -9.92 -11.21
CA SER A 114 10.64 -9.61 -11.94
C SER A 114 10.05 -8.22 -11.62
N ASP A 115 10.61 -7.53 -10.62
CA ASP A 115 10.09 -6.26 -10.08
C ASP A 115 8.58 -6.34 -9.73
N ILE A 116 8.16 -7.53 -9.28
CA ILE A 116 6.76 -7.85 -9.00
C ILE A 116 6.30 -7.34 -7.63
N ASP A 117 7.24 -6.98 -6.76
CA ASP A 117 6.99 -6.47 -5.41
C ASP A 117 5.92 -5.36 -5.41
N GLN A 118 6.05 -4.37 -6.31
CA GLN A 118 5.09 -3.28 -6.43
C GLN A 118 3.69 -3.74 -6.87
N LYS A 119 3.61 -4.78 -7.70
CA LYS A 119 2.33 -5.38 -8.12
C LYS A 119 1.70 -6.16 -6.97
N ILE A 120 2.49 -6.90 -6.21
CA ILE A 120 2.06 -7.60 -4.99
C ILE A 120 1.49 -6.60 -3.99
N ILE A 121 2.22 -5.54 -3.67
CA ILE A 121 1.77 -4.46 -2.77
C ILE A 121 0.47 -3.84 -3.31
N SER A 122 0.39 -3.57 -4.61
CA SER A 122 -0.82 -3.01 -5.21
C SER A 122 -2.03 -3.95 -5.16
N MET A 123 -1.83 -5.27 -5.26
CA MET A 123 -2.91 -6.25 -5.16
C MET A 123 -3.40 -6.37 -3.73
N TYR A 124 -2.47 -6.42 -2.76
CA TYR A 124 -2.79 -6.41 -1.35
C TYR A 124 -3.56 -5.15 -0.95
N ALA A 125 -3.11 -3.98 -1.39
CA ALA A 125 -3.79 -2.70 -1.15
C ALA A 125 -5.20 -2.61 -1.78
N LYS A 126 -5.52 -3.44 -2.78
CA LYS A 126 -6.86 -3.56 -3.37
C LYS A 126 -7.77 -4.54 -2.62
N GLY A 127 -7.27 -5.17 -1.56
CA GLY A 127 -8.04 -6.10 -0.73
C GLY A 127 -8.00 -7.56 -1.19
N MET A 128 -7.04 -7.94 -2.04
CA MET A 128 -6.82 -9.36 -2.36
C MET A 128 -6.14 -10.06 -1.19
N THR A 129 -6.55 -11.29 -0.89
CA THR A 129 -5.87 -12.11 0.13
C THR A 129 -4.50 -12.58 -0.35
N THR A 130 -3.61 -12.93 0.58
CA THR A 130 -2.28 -13.52 0.27
C THR A 130 -2.38 -14.70 -0.69
N ARG A 131 -3.38 -15.57 -0.47
CA ARG A 131 -3.68 -16.70 -1.34
C ARG A 131 -4.16 -16.29 -2.74
N GLN A 132 -5.09 -15.35 -2.84
CA GLN A 132 -5.55 -14.85 -4.15
C GLN A 132 -4.42 -14.22 -4.95
N ILE A 133 -3.51 -13.52 -4.27
CA ILE A 133 -2.32 -12.93 -4.89
C ILE A 133 -1.42 -14.05 -5.41
N SER A 134 -1.13 -15.06 -4.58
CA SER A 134 -0.33 -16.22 -4.97
C SER A 134 -0.88 -16.91 -6.23
N GLU A 135 -2.17 -17.24 -6.23
CA GLU A 135 -2.87 -17.84 -7.39
C GLU A 135 -2.78 -16.93 -8.64
N THR A 136 -2.96 -15.61 -8.46
CA THR A 136 -2.85 -14.64 -9.56
C THR A 136 -1.43 -14.53 -10.13
N ILE A 137 -0.40 -14.66 -9.28
CA ILE A 137 0.99 -14.64 -9.72
C ILE A 137 1.31 -15.90 -10.52
N GLU A 138 0.86 -17.06 -10.05
CA GLU A 138 1.03 -18.33 -10.75
C GLU A 138 0.35 -18.29 -12.13
N ASP A 139 -0.90 -17.84 -12.20
CA ASP A 139 -1.67 -17.76 -13.44
C ASP A 139 -1.04 -16.83 -14.50
N ILE A 140 -0.53 -15.68 -14.08
CA ILE A 140 -0.04 -14.63 -15.01
C ILE A 140 1.45 -14.81 -15.33
N TYR A 141 2.26 -15.24 -14.36
CA TYR A 141 3.72 -15.29 -14.49
C TYR A 141 4.27 -16.71 -14.54
N GLY A 142 3.47 -17.75 -14.31
CA GLY A 142 3.86 -19.14 -14.44
C GLY A 142 4.84 -19.63 -13.36
N PHE A 143 4.93 -18.94 -12.22
CA PHE A 143 5.70 -19.40 -11.07
C PHE A 143 4.91 -19.27 -9.77
N GLU A 144 5.03 -20.29 -8.92
CA GLU A 144 4.40 -20.31 -7.62
C GLU A 144 5.05 -19.30 -6.67
N THR A 145 4.23 -18.65 -5.84
CA THR A 145 4.66 -17.83 -4.71
C THR A 145 3.93 -18.26 -3.46
N SER A 146 4.63 -18.37 -2.33
CA SER A 146 3.98 -18.73 -1.07
C SER A 146 3.27 -17.52 -0.45
N GLU A 147 2.24 -17.77 0.37
CA GLU A 147 1.59 -16.72 1.15
C GLU A 147 2.59 -15.98 2.07
N SER A 148 3.60 -16.69 2.59
CA SER A 148 4.68 -16.10 3.39
C SER A 148 5.52 -15.12 2.58
N PHE A 149 5.84 -15.44 1.32
CA PHE A 149 6.57 -14.54 0.43
C PHE A 149 5.76 -13.27 0.16
N ILE A 150 4.44 -13.39 -0.04
CA ILE A 150 3.56 -12.23 -0.20
C ILE A 150 3.62 -11.33 1.05
N SER A 151 3.54 -11.92 2.25
CA SER A 151 3.69 -11.18 3.52
C SER A 151 5.04 -10.49 3.63
N ASP A 152 6.14 -11.19 3.34
CA ASP A 152 7.50 -10.63 3.38
C ASP A 152 7.65 -9.45 2.42
N VAL A 153 7.03 -9.52 1.24
CA VAL A 153 7.00 -8.42 0.26
C VAL A 153 6.20 -7.23 0.78
N THR A 154 5.05 -7.45 1.42
CA THR A 154 4.28 -6.37 2.03
C THR A 154 4.98 -5.76 3.23
N ASP A 155 5.79 -6.51 3.98
CA ASP A 155 6.53 -5.99 5.12
C ASP A 155 7.65 -5.02 4.71
N LYS A 156 8.11 -5.07 3.45
CA LYS A 156 9.09 -4.11 2.91
C LYS A 156 8.61 -2.66 2.96
N ILE A 157 7.29 -2.41 3.03
CA ILE A 157 6.75 -1.04 3.13
C ILE A 157 6.59 -0.55 4.57
N LEU A 158 6.86 -1.37 5.60
CA LEU A 158 6.75 -0.96 7.00
C LEU A 158 7.57 0.31 7.32
N PRO A 159 8.83 0.47 6.87
CA PRO A 159 9.57 1.71 7.10
C PRO A 159 8.90 2.93 6.45
N GLN A 160 8.28 2.75 5.28
CA GLN A 160 7.56 3.84 4.59
C GLN A 160 6.27 4.23 5.33
N ILE A 161 5.62 3.27 5.99
CA ILE A 161 4.47 3.52 6.86
C ILE A 161 4.92 4.34 8.07
N GLU A 162 6.04 3.98 8.69
CA GLU A 162 6.61 4.73 9.83
C GLU A 162 7.00 6.15 9.42
N ASP A 163 7.68 6.34 8.28
CA ASP A 163 8.01 7.64 7.73
C ASP A 163 6.73 8.48 7.47
N TRP A 164 5.69 7.85 6.92
CA TRP A 164 4.41 8.52 6.67
C TRP A 164 3.69 8.89 7.97
N GLN A 165 3.73 8.05 8.99
CA GLN A 165 3.16 8.33 10.31
C GLN A 165 3.88 9.47 11.03
N ASN A 166 5.18 9.66 10.76
CA ASN A 166 6.01 10.72 11.36
C ASN A 166 6.19 11.96 10.47
N ARG A 167 5.60 11.98 9.26
CA ARG A 167 5.75 13.11 8.32
C ARG A 167 5.31 14.44 8.95
N PRO A 168 5.99 15.55 8.63
CA PRO A 168 5.58 16.88 9.09
C PRO A 168 4.18 17.22 8.58
N LEU A 169 3.43 17.95 9.40
CA LEU A 169 2.06 18.40 9.12
C LEU A 169 2.00 19.93 9.04
N ASP A 170 0.92 20.44 8.44
CA ASP A 170 0.68 21.88 8.37
C ASP A 170 0.43 22.47 9.77
N GLU A 171 0.74 23.75 9.94
CA GLU A 171 0.62 24.42 11.25
C GLU A 171 -0.84 24.56 11.71
N VAL A 172 -1.78 24.71 10.77
CA VAL A 172 -3.18 24.99 11.07
C VAL A 172 -4.11 24.14 10.22
N TYR A 173 -5.04 23.46 10.88
CA TYR A 173 -6.13 22.71 10.24
C TYR A 173 -7.50 23.31 10.61
N PRO A 174 -8.22 23.90 9.64
CA PRO A 174 -9.59 24.37 9.86
C PRO A 174 -10.54 23.32 10.43
N ILE A 175 -10.52 22.09 9.90
CA ILE A 175 -11.43 21.02 10.33
C ILE A 175 -10.69 19.70 10.40
N LEU A 176 -10.81 18.99 11.51
CA LEU A 176 -10.43 17.59 11.65
C LEU A 176 -11.67 16.71 11.87
N TYR A 177 -11.66 15.53 11.24
CA TYR A 177 -12.61 14.46 11.49
C TYR A 177 -11.89 13.27 12.10
N ILE A 178 -12.49 12.67 13.13
CA ILE A 178 -12.01 11.43 13.73
C ILE A 178 -13.08 10.38 13.51
N ASP A 179 -12.72 9.31 12.80
CA ASP A 179 -13.58 8.16 12.54
C ASP A 179 -12.90 6.88 13.03
N ALA A 180 -13.68 5.85 13.32
CA ALA A 180 -13.22 4.58 13.84
C ALA A 180 -13.76 3.41 13.01
N ILE A 181 -12.88 2.49 12.64
CA ILE A 181 -13.25 1.23 12.00
C ILE A 181 -12.83 0.08 12.92
N HIS A 182 -13.77 -0.81 13.23
CA HIS A 182 -13.52 -1.94 14.11
C HIS A 182 -13.06 -3.15 13.31
N TYR A 183 -11.95 -3.75 13.74
CA TYR A 183 -11.40 -4.97 13.17
C TYR A 183 -11.28 -6.06 14.24
N SER A 184 -11.51 -7.31 13.83
CA SER A 184 -11.23 -8.49 14.66
C SER A 184 -9.77 -8.87 14.47
N VAL A 185 -8.95 -8.70 15.49
CA VAL A 185 -7.51 -8.96 15.47
C VAL A 185 -7.19 -10.08 16.46
N ARG A 186 -6.27 -10.97 16.10
CA ARG A 186 -5.76 -11.98 17.02
C ARG A 186 -4.61 -11.37 17.82
N ASP A 187 -4.80 -11.25 19.12
CA ASP A 187 -3.80 -10.74 20.07
C ASP A 187 -3.58 -11.79 21.17
N ASN A 188 -2.33 -12.25 21.33
CA ASN A 188 -1.94 -13.26 22.32
C ASN A 188 -2.84 -14.53 22.32
N GLY A 189 -3.24 -14.98 21.12
CA GLY A 189 -4.08 -16.16 20.94
C GLY A 189 -5.58 -15.93 21.13
N VAL A 190 -6.01 -14.72 21.53
CA VAL A 190 -7.41 -14.35 21.71
C VAL A 190 -7.84 -13.39 20.60
N ILE A 191 -9.04 -13.58 20.04
CA ILE A 191 -9.61 -12.64 19.08
C ILE A 191 -10.22 -11.47 19.86
N ARG A 192 -9.70 -10.27 19.64
CA ARG A 192 -10.19 -9.01 20.22
C ARG A 192 -10.72 -8.11 19.10
N LYS A 193 -11.70 -7.28 19.43
CA LYS A 193 -12.15 -6.20 18.54
C LYS A 193 -11.35 -4.95 18.87
N LEU A 194 -10.49 -4.52 17.96
CA LEU A 194 -9.72 -3.28 18.06
C LEU A 194 -10.33 -2.23 17.14
N ALA A 195 -10.19 -0.96 17.51
CA ALA A 195 -10.60 0.17 16.69
C ALA A 195 -9.37 0.81 16.03
N ALA A 196 -9.41 0.93 14.70
CA ALA A 196 -8.50 1.77 13.94
C ALA A 196 -9.12 3.15 13.79
N TYR A 197 -8.54 4.14 14.48
CA TYR A 197 -8.96 5.53 14.38
C TYR A 197 -8.22 6.23 13.24
N VAL A 198 -8.98 6.84 12.34
CA VAL A 198 -8.47 7.61 11.22
C VAL A 198 -8.72 9.08 11.50
N ILE A 199 -7.66 9.89 11.52
CA ILE A 199 -7.76 11.34 11.64
C ILE A 199 -7.61 11.95 10.26
N LEU A 200 -8.68 12.55 9.75
CA LEU A 200 -8.74 13.23 8.46
C LEU A 200 -8.77 14.73 8.68
N GLY A 201 -7.80 15.46 8.12
CA GLY A 201 -7.76 16.91 8.15
C GLY A 201 -8.16 17.55 6.82
N ILE A 202 -8.76 18.74 6.92
CA ILE A 202 -8.88 19.68 5.81
C ILE A 202 -7.86 20.78 6.06
N ASN A 203 -6.90 20.96 5.15
CA ASN A 203 -5.89 21.98 5.28
C ASN A 203 -6.40 23.38 4.85
N SER A 204 -5.55 24.39 4.97
CA SER A 204 -5.91 25.78 4.64
C SER A 204 -6.20 26.01 3.14
N GLU A 205 -5.76 25.10 2.26
CA GLU A 205 -6.10 25.11 0.83
C GLU A 205 -7.43 24.40 0.52
N GLY A 206 -8.12 23.86 1.52
CA GLY A 206 -9.35 23.09 1.33
C GLY A 206 -9.11 21.65 0.84
N ARG A 207 -7.88 21.14 0.91
CA ARG A 207 -7.57 19.76 0.54
C ARG A 207 -7.75 18.83 1.73
N LYS A 208 -8.34 17.66 1.46
CA LYS A 208 -8.49 16.58 2.44
C LYS A 208 -7.24 15.72 2.45
N GLU A 209 -6.75 15.39 3.64
CA GLU A 209 -5.67 14.43 3.81
C GLU A 209 -5.83 13.63 5.11
N VAL A 210 -5.33 12.40 5.11
CA VAL A 210 -5.26 11.58 6.31
C VAL A 210 -4.00 11.97 7.07
N LEU A 211 -4.13 12.41 8.31
CA LEU A 211 -3.02 12.87 9.13
C LEU A 211 -2.34 11.70 9.85
N THR A 212 -3.15 10.78 10.38
CA THR A 212 -2.66 9.57 11.04
C THR A 212 -3.74 8.48 11.04
N ILE A 213 -3.28 7.24 11.21
CA ILE A 213 -4.09 6.07 11.53
C ILE A 213 -3.47 5.47 12.78
N THR A 214 -4.26 5.36 13.85
CA THR A 214 -3.82 4.79 15.13
C THR A 214 -4.73 3.64 15.53
N ILE A 215 -4.14 2.58 16.09
CA ILE A 215 -4.88 1.41 16.55
C ILE A 215 -4.98 1.53 18.07
N GLY A 216 -6.21 1.66 18.57
CA GLY A 216 -6.49 1.80 19.99
C GLY A 216 -7.17 0.56 20.55
N ASP A 217 -6.71 0.11 21.71
CA ASP A 217 -7.38 -0.88 22.57
C ASP A 217 -8.28 -0.18 23.63
N ASN A 218 -7.98 1.09 23.97
CA ASN A 218 -8.65 1.83 25.05
C ASN A 218 -8.98 3.30 24.69
N GLU A 219 -10.25 3.67 24.72
CA GLU A 219 -10.75 5.05 24.57
C GLU A 219 -10.62 5.87 25.86
N SER A 220 -9.40 6.04 26.36
CA SER A 220 -9.15 6.88 27.53
C SER A 220 -8.74 8.31 27.16
N ALA A 221 -8.99 9.27 28.05
CA ALA A 221 -8.50 10.64 27.87
C ALA A 221 -6.96 10.69 27.70
N LYS A 222 -6.22 9.81 28.37
CA LYS A 222 -4.76 9.70 28.24
C LYS A 222 -4.35 9.26 26.83
N TYR A 223 -5.06 8.29 26.25
CA TYR A 223 -4.82 7.83 24.88
C TYR A 223 -5.09 8.95 23.86
N TRP A 224 -6.22 9.64 23.98
CA TRP A 224 -6.51 10.75 23.08
C TRP A 224 -5.51 11.90 23.22
N LEU A 225 -5.05 12.17 24.44
CA LEU A 225 -4.03 13.18 24.67
C LEU A 225 -2.69 12.80 24.03
N SER A 226 -2.29 11.52 24.03
CA SER A 226 -1.07 11.10 23.34
C SER A 226 -1.21 11.29 21.83
N VAL A 227 -2.33 10.88 21.23
CA VAL A 227 -2.60 11.06 19.80
C VAL A 227 -2.60 12.55 19.40
N LEU A 228 -3.23 13.42 20.19
CA LEU A 228 -3.24 14.86 19.92
C LEU A 228 -1.85 15.49 20.09
N ASN A 229 -1.04 15.01 21.04
CA ASN A 229 0.34 15.47 21.21
C ASN A 229 1.25 15.00 20.07
N GLU A 230 1.02 13.81 19.49
CA GLU A 230 1.73 13.38 18.28
C GLU A 230 1.49 14.35 17.10
N LEU A 231 0.25 14.82 16.92
CA LEU A 231 -0.06 15.84 15.91
C LEU A 231 0.73 17.14 16.17
N LYS A 232 0.81 17.59 17.42
CA LYS A 232 1.63 18.76 17.79
C LYS A 232 3.10 18.57 17.49
N ASN A 233 3.66 17.43 17.88
CA ASN A 233 5.07 17.12 17.66
C ASN A 233 5.42 17.09 16.17
N ARG A 234 4.45 16.79 15.31
CA ARG A 234 4.58 16.81 13.85
C ARG A 234 4.36 18.18 13.22
N GLY A 235 4.04 19.22 13.99
CA GLY A 235 3.98 20.61 13.53
C GLY A 235 2.63 21.30 13.71
N VAL A 236 1.57 20.58 14.09
CA VAL A 236 0.23 21.18 14.24
C VAL A 236 0.20 22.13 15.45
N LYS A 237 -0.08 23.40 15.20
CA LYS A 237 -0.17 24.44 16.23
C LYS A 237 -1.60 24.76 16.62
N ASP A 238 -2.52 24.79 15.65
CA ASP A 238 -3.92 25.15 15.90
C ASP A 238 -4.90 24.31 15.07
N ILE A 239 -6.04 24.02 15.68
CA ILE A 239 -7.15 23.30 15.05
C ILE A 239 -8.41 24.08 15.39
N LEU A 240 -9.17 24.50 14.39
CA LEU A 240 -10.36 25.33 14.65
C LEU A 240 -11.53 24.45 15.11
N ILE A 241 -11.81 23.38 14.37
CA ILE A 241 -12.95 22.48 14.66
C ILE A 241 -12.49 21.01 14.65
N ILE A 242 -12.83 20.26 15.70
CA ILE A 242 -12.73 18.79 15.73
C ILE A 242 -14.12 18.17 15.75
N CYS A 243 -14.38 17.31 14.76
CA CYS A 243 -15.61 16.53 14.61
C CYS A 243 -15.36 15.04 14.91
N ALA A 244 -15.95 14.50 15.97
CA ALA A 244 -15.84 13.08 16.32
C ALA A 244 -17.18 12.45 16.77
N ASP A 245 -17.26 11.12 16.81
CA ASP A 245 -18.46 10.39 17.23
C ASP A 245 -18.56 10.23 18.77
N GLY A 246 -18.52 11.34 19.51
CA GLY A 246 -18.77 11.31 20.96
C GLY A 246 -17.86 10.37 21.75
N LEU A 247 -16.59 10.26 21.36
CA LEU A 247 -15.60 9.31 21.90
C LEU A 247 -15.30 9.60 23.37
N THR A 248 -15.10 8.54 24.16
CA THR A 248 -14.87 8.68 25.60
C THR A 248 -13.55 9.41 25.88
N GLY A 249 -13.56 10.41 26.77
CA GLY A 249 -12.36 11.13 27.18
C GLY A 249 -11.77 12.12 26.15
N ILE A 250 -12.39 12.25 24.97
CA ILE A 250 -11.81 13.08 23.90
C ILE A 250 -11.95 14.58 24.16
N LYS A 251 -13.04 15.01 24.81
CA LYS A 251 -13.27 16.43 25.11
C LYS A 251 -12.24 16.98 26.09
N GLU A 252 -11.90 16.18 27.09
CA GLU A 252 -10.88 16.47 28.09
C GLU A 252 -9.50 16.55 27.43
N ALA A 253 -9.18 15.60 26.54
CA ALA A 253 -7.93 15.60 25.79
C ALA A 253 -7.81 16.81 24.85
N ILE A 254 -8.88 17.17 24.14
CA ILE A 254 -8.92 18.37 23.27
C ILE A 254 -8.69 19.63 24.11
N SER A 255 -9.41 19.78 25.23
CA SER A 255 -9.27 20.95 26.09
C SER A 255 -7.84 21.12 26.64
N ALA A 256 -7.14 20.01 26.88
CA ALA A 256 -5.74 20.02 27.33
C ALA A 256 -4.74 20.29 26.20
N ALA A 257 -4.93 19.67 25.03
CA ALA A 257 -4.00 19.80 23.91
C ALA A 257 -4.26 21.07 23.10
N PHE A 258 -5.49 21.30 22.65
CA PHE A 258 -5.86 22.42 21.80
C PHE A 258 -7.02 23.20 22.44
N PRO A 259 -6.74 24.03 23.46
CA PRO A 259 -7.78 24.68 24.27
C PRO A 259 -8.67 25.68 23.52
N LYS A 260 -8.24 26.14 22.33
CA LYS A 260 -9.01 27.05 21.47
C LYS A 260 -9.90 26.31 20.47
N THR A 261 -9.76 25.00 20.36
CA THR A 261 -10.51 24.20 19.39
C THR A 261 -11.96 24.03 19.81
N GLU A 262 -12.87 24.28 18.88
CA GLU A 262 -14.27 23.95 19.06
C GLU A 262 -14.50 22.46 18.77
N TYR A 263 -15.03 21.76 19.77
CA TYR A 263 -15.43 20.36 19.61
C TYR A 263 -16.90 20.28 19.19
N GLN A 264 -17.16 19.56 18.10
CA GLN A 264 -18.51 19.24 17.64
C GLN A 264 -18.68 17.73 17.51
N ARG A 265 -19.89 17.22 17.85
CA ARG A 265 -20.23 15.85 17.48
C ARG A 265 -20.45 15.75 15.97
N CYS A 266 -19.86 14.74 15.33
CA CYS A 266 -19.96 14.59 13.89
C CYS A 266 -21.42 14.33 13.46
N MET A 267 -21.98 15.27 12.68
CA MET A 267 -23.35 15.14 12.17
C MET A 267 -23.54 13.93 11.26
N VAL A 268 -22.50 13.52 10.51
CA VAL A 268 -22.56 12.33 9.66
C VAL A 268 -22.74 11.06 10.48
N HIS A 269 -22.00 10.92 11.59
CA HIS A 269 -22.17 9.81 12.52
C HIS A 269 -23.54 9.86 13.19
N GLN A 270 -23.97 11.04 13.65
CA GLN A 270 -25.30 11.20 14.26
C GLN A 270 -26.42 10.75 13.30
N VAL A 271 -26.41 11.22 12.05
CA VAL A 271 -27.39 10.83 11.02
C VAL A 271 -27.34 9.33 10.74
N ARG A 272 -26.15 8.74 10.57
CA ARG A 272 -26.00 7.30 10.34
C ARG A 272 -26.50 6.49 11.53
N ASN A 273 -26.18 6.90 12.75
CA ASN A 273 -26.58 6.21 13.97
C ASN A 273 -28.10 6.26 14.16
N THR A 274 -28.75 7.41 13.94
CA THR A 274 -30.22 7.52 13.97
C THR A 274 -30.88 6.64 12.89
N LEU A 275 -30.36 6.66 11.66
CA LEU A 275 -30.92 5.88 10.55
C LEU A 275 -30.70 4.36 10.65
N LYS A 276 -29.99 3.85 11.66
CA LYS A 276 -29.87 2.40 11.92
C LYS A 276 -31.16 1.81 12.49
N TYR A 277 -31.97 2.62 13.18
CA TYR A 277 -33.22 2.17 13.81
C TYR A 277 -34.43 2.23 12.87
N VAL A 278 -34.27 2.83 11.69
CA VAL A 278 -35.35 3.02 10.71
C VAL A 278 -35.27 1.96 9.61
N PRO A 279 -36.33 1.15 9.39
CA PRO A 279 -36.39 0.20 8.29
C PRO A 279 -36.26 0.85 6.91
N ASP A 280 -35.76 0.11 5.92
CA ASP A 280 -35.44 0.62 4.59
C ASP A 280 -36.62 1.35 3.90
N LYS A 281 -37.83 0.80 4.06
CA LYS A 281 -39.09 1.34 3.53
C LYS A 281 -39.32 2.81 3.90
N ASP A 282 -39.03 3.18 5.14
CA ASP A 282 -39.30 4.52 5.68
C ASP A 282 -38.02 5.40 5.69
N ARG A 283 -36.85 4.80 5.41
CA ARG A 283 -35.53 5.44 5.51
C ARG A 283 -35.37 6.69 4.66
N LYS A 284 -35.86 6.67 3.42
CA LYS A 284 -35.79 7.83 2.51
C LYS A 284 -36.61 9.01 3.03
N ALA A 285 -37.83 8.74 3.52
CA ALA A 285 -38.71 9.76 4.06
C ALA A 285 -38.16 10.34 5.36
N PHE A 286 -37.75 9.46 6.29
CA PHE A 286 -37.13 9.87 7.55
C PHE A 286 -35.86 10.70 7.32
N ALA A 287 -34.99 10.31 6.39
CA ALA A 287 -33.78 11.06 6.09
C ALA A 287 -34.05 12.44 5.48
N ALA A 288 -35.13 12.61 4.71
CA ALA A 288 -35.55 13.90 4.19
C ALA A 288 -36.05 14.82 5.31
N ASP A 289 -36.80 14.29 6.26
CA ASP A 289 -37.24 15.03 7.44
C ASP A 289 -36.05 15.40 8.35
N LEU A 290 -35.14 14.46 8.60
CA LEU A 290 -33.93 14.66 9.41
C LEU A 290 -33.02 15.76 8.84
N LYS A 291 -32.96 15.91 7.50
CA LYS A 291 -32.24 17.00 6.83
C LYS A 291 -32.75 18.39 7.21
N THR A 292 -34.04 18.52 7.48
CA THR A 292 -34.64 19.83 7.84
C THR A 292 -34.06 20.42 9.13
N ILE A 293 -33.53 19.56 10.02
CA ILE A 293 -32.93 19.97 11.29
C ILE A 293 -31.59 20.66 11.06
N TYR A 294 -30.65 20.00 10.38
CA TYR A 294 -29.29 20.52 10.21
C TYR A 294 -29.10 21.43 8.98
N GLN A 295 -30.13 21.60 8.16
CA GLN A 295 -30.17 22.60 7.09
C GLN A 295 -30.97 23.86 7.48
N ALA A 296 -31.45 23.94 8.73
CA ALA A 296 -32.12 25.12 9.23
C ALA A 296 -31.18 26.34 9.24
N ALA A 297 -31.75 27.54 9.03
CA ALA A 297 -30.98 28.79 8.94
C ALA A 297 -30.38 29.24 10.29
N ASP A 298 -30.95 28.77 11.40
CA ASP A 298 -30.57 29.11 12.77
C ASP A 298 -30.98 27.99 13.74
N GLU A 299 -30.46 28.04 14.97
CA GLU A 299 -30.71 27.03 16.00
C GLU A 299 -32.19 26.93 16.41
N GLN A 300 -32.89 28.06 16.51
CA GLN A 300 -34.31 28.07 16.89
C GLN A 300 -35.17 27.30 15.87
N LYS A 301 -34.93 27.54 14.57
CA LYS A 301 -35.59 26.78 13.50
C LYS A 301 -35.17 25.32 13.48
N ALA A 302 -33.93 25.00 13.83
CA ALA A 302 -33.46 23.62 13.94
C ALA A 302 -34.20 22.86 15.05
N LEU A 303 -34.39 23.49 16.21
CA LEU A 303 -35.14 22.92 17.34
C LEU A 303 -36.63 22.73 16.98
N ALA A 304 -37.26 23.71 16.34
CA ALA A 304 -38.63 23.57 15.86
C ALA A 304 -38.78 22.50 14.76
N ALA A 305 -37.77 22.31 13.92
CA ALA A 305 -37.72 21.18 13.00
C ALA A 305 -37.59 19.86 13.75
N LEU A 306 -36.72 19.77 14.75
CA LEU A 306 -36.51 18.58 15.57
C LEU A 306 -37.81 18.14 16.27
N GLU A 307 -38.56 19.07 16.85
CA GLU A 307 -39.87 18.79 17.47
C GLU A 307 -40.85 18.17 16.47
N ARG A 308 -40.99 18.77 15.28
CA ARG A 308 -41.87 18.25 14.22
C ARG A 308 -41.45 16.86 13.73
N VAL A 309 -40.15 16.63 13.56
CA VAL A 309 -39.63 15.32 13.17
C VAL A 309 -39.91 14.28 14.27
N THR A 310 -39.71 14.65 15.53
CA THR A 310 -39.97 13.80 16.69
C THR A 310 -41.45 13.43 16.75
N GLU A 311 -42.36 14.41 16.75
CA GLU A 311 -43.81 14.17 16.79
C GLU A 311 -44.29 13.23 15.66
N LYS A 312 -43.79 13.43 14.43
CA LYS A 312 -44.16 12.62 13.27
C LYS A 312 -43.70 11.16 13.39
N TRP A 313 -42.50 10.93 13.92
CA TRP A 313 -41.85 9.61 13.84
C TRP A 313 -41.86 8.83 15.14
N THR A 314 -41.98 9.47 16.32
CA THR A 314 -42.10 8.81 17.63
C THR A 314 -43.19 7.73 17.68
N PRO A 315 -44.38 7.89 17.05
CA PRO A 315 -45.40 6.82 17.05
C PRO A 315 -44.94 5.49 16.42
N LYS A 316 -43.95 5.54 15.50
CA LYS A 316 -43.37 4.36 14.85
C LYS A 316 -42.02 3.96 15.43
N TYR A 317 -41.21 4.95 15.78
CA TYR A 317 -39.82 4.84 16.21
C TYR A 317 -39.63 5.68 17.47
N PRO A 318 -40.02 5.15 18.66
CA PRO A 318 -39.96 5.87 19.91
C PRO A 318 -38.53 6.17 20.36
#